data_AF-A0A7V5X508-F1
#
_entry.id   AF-A0A7V5X508-F1
#
_cell.length_a   1.000
_cell.length_b   1.000
_cell.length_c   1.000
_cell.angle_alpha   90.00
_cell.angle_beta   90.00
_cell.angle_gamma   90.00
#
_symmetry.space_group_name_H-M   'P 1'
#
loop_
_entity.id
_entity.type
_entity.pdbx_description
1 polymer ?
#
loop_
_entity_poly.entity_id
_entity_poly.type
_entity_poly.pdbx_seq_one_letter_code
_entity_poly.pdbx_strand_id
1 'polypeptide(L)'
;TEIMRFRSRYAFRGLSDESYRLETTLMRLGGDYCELEHHILRNFSKYAHRNVVQTDSVWHWLSVAQHYGLPTRLMDWTYSPFVAMHFATANLEHFDCDGVIWAVNYLKAHKLLPDQLRNVLEEEGANVFTVKMLSETIESLHELDTVGQGDFVIFFEPPSIDDRIVNQFAFFSVISNPNLVLNTWLESHPHLWRKIIIPRELKWEIRDKLDQANITERVLFPGLDGLSRWLRRHYSPKGI
;
A
#
# COMPACT_ATOMS: atom_id res chain seq x y z
N THR A 1 -10.22 19.56 13.81
CA THR A 1 -11.62 20.06 13.74
C THR A 1 -12.49 19.02 13.06
N GLU A 2 -13.48 18.44 13.74
CA GLU A 2 -14.30 17.34 13.20
C GLU A 2 -15.44 17.92 12.35
N ILE A 3 -15.30 17.87 11.02
CA ILE A 3 -16.25 18.50 10.07
C ILE A 3 -17.54 17.69 9.83
N MET A 4 -17.86 16.70 10.68
CA MET A 4 -19.08 15.86 10.63
C MET A 4 -19.42 15.29 9.24
N ARG A 5 -18.41 14.80 8.50
CA ARG A 5 -18.58 14.14 7.19
C ARG A 5 -18.28 12.64 7.28
N PHE A 6 -18.92 11.85 6.43
CA PHE A 6 -18.74 10.39 6.30
C PHE A 6 -17.41 10.01 5.61
N ARG A 7 -16.28 10.51 6.10
CA ARG A 7 -14.96 10.10 5.59
C ARG A 7 -14.59 8.75 6.20
N SER A 8 -14.29 7.77 5.35
CA SER A 8 -13.74 6.50 5.81
C SER A 8 -12.40 6.73 6.49
N ARG A 9 -12.21 6.09 7.65
CA ARG A 9 -10.95 6.09 8.41
C ARG A 9 -10.12 4.83 8.11
N TYR A 10 -10.42 4.15 6.99
CA TYR A 10 -9.86 2.86 6.63
C TYR A 10 -8.97 2.95 5.40
N ALA A 11 -7.84 2.27 5.48
CA ALA A 11 -6.98 1.87 4.37
C ALA A 11 -7.51 0.55 3.81
N PHE A 12 -7.73 0.45 2.50
CA PHE A 12 -8.19 -0.76 1.86
C PHE A 12 -7.11 -1.38 0.96
N ARG A 13 -6.99 -2.71 0.99
CA ARG A 13 -6.12 -3.46 0.08
C ARG A 13 -6.82 -4.73 -0.39
N GLY A 14 -6.96 -4.87 -1.70
CA GLY A 14 -7.54 -6.07 -2.31
C GLY A 14 -6.49 -7.06 -2.78
N LEU A 15 -6.74 -8.34 -2.55
CA LEU A 15 -5.93 -9.45 -3.02
C LEU A 15 -6.82 -10.47 -3.72
N SER A 16 -6.31 -11.06 -4.80
CA SER A 16 -7.09 -11.98 -5.62
C SER A 16 -7.33 -13.34 -4.97
N ASP A 17 -6.53 -13.70 -3.96
CA ASP A 17 -6.65 -14.94 -3.20
C ASP A 17 -6.70 -14.62 -1.70
N GLU A 18 -7.68 -15.16 -0.99
CA GLU A 18 -7.88 -14.92 0.44
C GLU A 18 -6.78 -15.51 1.36
N SER A 19 -6.02 -16.47 0.85
CA SER A 19 -4.89 -17.10 1.54
C SER A 19 -3.64 -16.22 1.52
N TYR A 20 -3.60 -15.20 0.66
CA TYR A 20 -2.46 -14.31 0.57
C TYR A 20 -2.24 -13.52 1.85
N ARG A 21 -1.00 -13.61 2.33
CA ARG A 21 -0.50 -12.84 3.46
C ARG A 21 -0.16 -11.42 3.03
N LEU A 22 -0.14 -10.50 4.00
CA LEU A 22 0.29 -9.12 3.78
C LEU A 22 1.83 -9.02 3.82
N GLU A 23 2.47 -9.78 2.93
CA GLU A 23 3.93 -9.80 2.73
C GLU A 23 4.35 -8.73 1.73
N THR A 24 5.40 -8.00 2.07
CA THR A 24 5.99 -6.96 1.23
C THR A 24 6.76 -7.58 0.07
N THR A 25 7.07 -6.78 -0.96
CA THR A 25 7.90 -7.24 -2.07
C THR A 25 9.34 -7.54 -1.62
N LEU A 26 9.83 -6.86 -0.58
CA LEU A 26 11.11 -7.18 0.06
C LEU A 26 11.14 -8.59 0.66
N MET A 27 10.12 -8.96 1.45
CA MET A 27 10.05 -10.31 2.06
C MET A 27 10.05 -11.43 1.01
N ARG A 28 9.42 -11.17 -0.15
CA ARG A 28 9.33 -12.14 -1.25
C ARG A 28 10.65 -12.40 -1.97
N LEU A 29 11.69 -11.58 -1.73
CA LEU A 29 13.04 -11.90 -2.21
C LEU A 29 13.59 -13.18 -1.57
N GLY A 30 13.14 -13.51 -0.36
CA GLY A 30 13.70 -14.59 0.44
C GLY A 30 15.14 -14.31 0.87
N GLY A 31 15.79 -15.32 1.47
CA GLY A 31 17.14 -15.17 2.02
C GLY A 31 17.22 -14.10 3.12
N ASP A 32 18.37 -13.45 3.24
CA ASP A 32 18.59 -12.37 4.19
C ASP A 32 18.15 -11.00 3.63
N TYR A 33 16.87 -10.89 3.29
CA TYR A 33 16.33 -9.69 2.65
C TYR A 33 16.43 -8.43 3.54
N CYS A 34 16.47 -8.59 4.86
CA CYS A 34 16.62 -7.48 5.81
C CYS A 34 17.99 -6.81 5.68
N GLU A 35 19.06 -7.60 5.63
CA GLU A 35 20.41 -7.08 5.38
C GLU A 35 20.54 -6.48 3.97
N LEU A 36 19.83 -7.03 2.99
CA LEU A 36 19.87 -6.56 1.60
C LEU A 36 19.12 -5.25 1.37
N GLU A 37 18.12 -4.91 2.19
CA GLU A 37 17.26 -3.74 1.95
C GLU A 37 18.07 -2.44 1.83
N HIS A 38 19.00 -2.22 2.77
CA HIS A 38 19.85 -1.03 2.75
C HIS A 38 20.72 -1.00 1.49
N HIS A 39 21.25 -2.15 1.05
CA HIS A 39 22.06 -2.26 -0.16
C HIS A 39 21.26 -2.01 -1.43
N ILE A 40 20.04 -2.55 -1.51
CA ILE A 40 19.10 -2.37 -2.62
C ILE A 40 18.76 -0.89 -2.76
N LEU A 41 18.33 -0.25 -1.67
CA LEU A 41 17.91 1.16 -1.69
C LEU A 41 19.09 2.10 -1.98
N ARG A 42 20.26 1.84 -1.40
CA ARG A 42 21.49 2.62 -1.66
C ARG A 42 21.94 2.52 -3.11
N ASN A 43 21.89 1.32 -3.70
CA ASN A 43 22.27 1.14 -5.10
C ASN A 43 21.24 1.79 -6.02
N PHE A 44 19.95 1.61 -5.74
CA PHE A 44 18.89 2.25 -6.50
C PHE A 44 19.03 3.76 -6.51
N SER A 45 19.19 4.39 -5.34
CA SER A 45 19.37 5.84 -5.24
C SER A 45 20.60 6.25 -6.07
N LYS A 46 21.78 5.66 -5.85
CA LYS A 46 23.02 5.97 -6.58
C LYS A 46 22.85 6.02 -8.11
N TYR A 47 22.09 5.11 -8.71
CA TYR A 47 21.89 5.06 -10.16
C TYR A 47 20.70 5.91 -10.65
N ALA A 48 19.67 6.07 -9.82
CA ALA A 48 18.51 6.93 -10.12
C ALA A 48 18.86 8.43 -10.06
N HIS A 49 19.90 8.82 -9.33
CA HIS A 49 20.40 10.20 -9.19
C HIS A 49 20.73 10.93 -10.51
N ARG A 50 20.82 10.22 -11.65
CA ARG A 50 20.99 10.89 -12.95
C ARG A 50 19.75 11.69 -13.40
N ASN A 51 18.57 11.40 -12.83
CA ASN A 51 17.29 12.02 -13.20
C ASN A 51 16.55 12.66 -12.01
N VAL A 52 17.13 12.67 -10.80
CA VAL A 52 16.47 13.06 -9.54
C VAL A 52 17.42 13.92 -8.69
N VAL A 53 16.89 14.90 -7.97
CA VAL A 53 17.66 15.94 -7.25
C VAL A 53 18.35 15.35 -6.01
N GLN A 54 19.54 15.89 -5.68
CA GLN A 54 20.53 15.36 -4.73
C GLN A 54 20.12 15.40 -3.23
N THR A 55 18.89 15.75 -2.89
CA THR A 55 18.45 16.09 -1.50
C THR A 55 17.26 15.29 -1.00
N ASP A 56 16.89 14.20 -1.67
CA ASP A 56 15.69 13.45 -1.32
C ASP A 56 15.91 12.48 -0.15
N SER A 57 14.97 12.50 0.80
CA SER A 57 15.00 11.69 2.03
C SER A 57 14.85 10.19 1.76
N VAL A 58 15.18 9.35 2.75
CA VAL A 58 14.97 7.89 2.65
C VAL A 58 13.53 7.52 2.27
N TRP A 59 12.56 8.28 2.79
CA TRP A 59 11.13 8.12 2.52
C TRP A 59 10.73 8.46 1.09
N HIS A 60 11.36 9.48 0.51
CA HIS A 60 11.20 9.80 -0.90
C HIS A 60 11.75 8.66 -1.76
N TRP A 61 12.99 8.22 -1.50
CA TRP A 61 13.61 7.15 -2.27
C TRP A 61 12.87 5.82 -2.16
N LEU A 62 12.35 5.47 -0.97
CA LEU A 62 11.48 4.30 -0.77
C LEU A 62 10.21 4.38 -1.63
N SER A 63 9.56 5.55 -1.66
CA SER A 63 8.34 5.78 -2.44
C SER A 63 8.60 5.63 -3.94
N VAL A 64 9.70 6.22 -4.43
CA VAL A 64 10.12 6.12 -5.84
C VAL A 64 10.53 4.69 -6.18
N ALA A 65 11.29 4.02 -5.31
CA ALA A 65 11.70 2.63 -5.50
C ALA A 65 10.50 1.70 -5.65
N GLN A 66 9.53 1.79 -4.72
CA GLN A 66 8.27 1.03 -4.77
C GLN A 66 7.49 1.33 -6.06
N HIS A 67 7.42 2.60 -6.46
CA HIS A 67 6.74 3.01 -7.68
C HIS A 67 7.30 2.32 -8.94
N TYR A 68 8.63 2.24 -9.04
CA TYR A 68 9.33 1.57 -10.15
C TYR A 68 9.44 0.04 -9.98
N GLY A 69 8.80 -0.55 -8.96
CA GLY A 69 8.73 -1.99 -8.76
C GLY A 69 9.97 -2.61 -8.11
N LEU A 70 10.84 -1.79 -7.49
CA LEU A 70 11.91 -2.31 -6.66
C LEU A 70 11.31 -3.03 -5.43
N PRO A 71 11.87 -4.15 -4.98
CA PRO A 71 11.49 -4.74 -3.70
C PRO A 71 11.71 -3.77 -2.55
N THR A 72 10.65 -3.44 -1.79
CA THR A 72 10.72 -2.57 -0.62
C THR A 72 9.87 -3.13 0.52
N ARG A 73 10.08 -2.62 1.74
CA ARG A 73 9.21 -2.91 2.88
C ARG A 73 7.86 -2.15 2.86
N LEU A 74 7.59 -1.36 1.82
CA LEU A 74 6.32 -0.64 1.71
C LEU A 74 5.19 -1.58 1.29
N MET A 75 3.98 -1.22 1.69
CA MET A 75 2.74 -1.88 1.29
C MET A 75 1.77 -0.85 0.71
N ASP A 76 1.18 -1.16 -0.44
CA ASP A 76 0.21 -0.28 -1.09
C ASP A 76 -1.19 -0.41 -0.47
N TRP A 77 -1.83 0.73 -0.23
CA TRP A 77 -3.22 0.85 0.20
C TRP A 77 -3.94 1.86 -0.68
N THR A 78 -5.26 1.78 -0.69
CA THR A 78 -6.12 2.78 -1.30
C THR A 78 -7.18 3.24 -0.31
N TYR A 79 -7.55 4.51 -0.38
CA TYR A 79 -8.70 5.02 0.38
C TYR A 79 -10.04 4.52 -0.19
N SER A 80 -10.05 4.02 -1.44
CA SER A 80 -11.27 3.60 -2.12
C SER A 80 -11.51 2.09 -1.98
N PRO A 81 -12.62 1.67 -1.34
CA PRO A 81 -12.97 0.24 -1.27
C PRO A 81 -13.23 -0.36 -2.67
N PHE A 82 -13.65 0.46 -3.65
CA PHE A 82 -13.86 -0.01 -5.02
C PHE A 82 -12.54 -0.23 -5.77
N VAL A 83 -11.51 0.60 -5.53
CA VAL A 83 -10.18 0.35 -6.07
C VAL A 83 -9.59 -0.92 -5.44
N ALA A 84 -9.78 -1.13 -4.14
CA ALA A 84 -9.38 -2.39 -3.50
C ALA A 84 -10.14 -3.59 -4.13
N MET A 85 -11.44 -3.46 -4.36
CA MET A 85 -12.24 -4.49 -5.03
C MET A 85 -11.76 -4.76 -6.46
N HIS A 86 -11.29 -3.73 -7.18
CA HIS A 86 -10.63 -3.91 -8.47
C HIS A 86 -9.41 -4.82 -8.34
N PHE A 87 -8.52 -4.57 -7.39
CA PHE A 87 -7.33 -5.41 -7.18
C PHE A 87 -7.67 -6.83 -6.73
N ALA A 88 -8.70 -7.01 -5.90
CA ALA A 88 -9.18 -8.32 -5.48
C ALA A 88 -9.79 -9.16 -6.63
N THR A 89 -10.08 -8.53 -7.77
CA THR A 89 -10.67 -9.17 -8.95
C THR A 89 -9.83 -8.98 -10.22
N ALA A 90 -8.60 -8.48 -10.09
CA ALA A 90 -7.77 -8.13 -11.24
C ALA A 90 -7.09 -9.34 -11.90
N ASN A 91 -6.75 -10.39 -11.12
CA ASN A 91 -6.09 -11.58 -11.67
C ASN A 91 -7.12 -12.65 -12.05
N LEU A 92 -7.33 -12.84 -13.36
CA LEU A 92 -8.24 -13.86 -13.89
C LEU A 92 -7.81 -15.29 -13.54
N GLU A 93 -6.52 -15.55 -13.36
CA GLU A 93 -5.99 -16.87 -13.00
C GLU A 93 -6.40 -17.32 -11.59
N HIS A 94 -6.93 -16.41 -10.77
CA HIS A 94 -7.42 -16.70 -9.42
C HIS A 94 -8.94 -16.52 -9.32
N PHE A 95 -9.70 -16.73 -10.39
CA PHE A 95 -11.17 -16.65 -10.34
C PHE A 95 -11.82 -17.93 -9.81
N ASP A 96 -11.04 -18.97 -9.58
CA ASP A 96 -11.42 -20.26 -8.99
C ASP A 96 -11.32 -20.28 -7.45
N CYS A 97 -10.63 -19.32 -6.85
CA CYS A 97 -10.54 -19.13 -5.40
C CYS A 97 -11.23 -17.83 -4.94
N ASP A 98 -11.47 -17.69 -3.63
CA ASP A 98 -12.06 -16.49 -3.06
C ASP A 98 -11.04 -15.35 -2.99
N GLY A 99 -11.48 -14.13 -3.26
CA GLY A 99 -10.67 -12.93 -3.07
C GLY A 99 -10.83 -12.35 -1.68
N VAL A 100 -10.02 -11.34 -1.34
CA VAL A 100 -10.11 -10.65 -0.06
C VAL A 100 -9.88 -9.15 -0.19
N ILE A 101 -10.62 -8.36 0.59
CA ILE A 101 -10.29 -6.97 0.92
C ILE A 101 -9.92 -6.89 2.40
N TRP A 102 -8.71 -6.41 2.67
CA TRP A 102 -8.29 -5.97 3.99
C TRP A 102 -8.71 -4.52 4.18
N ALA A 103 -9.29 -4.19 5.34
CA ALA A 103 -9.62 -2.83 5.74
C ALA A 103 -8.99 -2.52 7.10
N VAL A 104 -8.03 -1.60 7.15
CA VAL A 104 -7.29 -1.23 8.38
C VAL A 104 -7.62 0.19 8.79
N ASN A 105 -8.03 0.38 10.04
CA ASN A 105 -8.29 1.71 10.61
C ASN A 105 -6.96 2.39 10.95
N TYR A 106 -6.41 3.14 10.01
CA TYR A 106 -5.09 3.77 10.17
C TYR A 106 -5.07 4.79 11.31
N LEU A 107 -6.20 5.47 11.61
CA LEU A 107 -6.27 6.36 12.77
C LEU A 107 -6.13 5.65 14.10
N LYS A 108 -6.73 4.45 14.23
CA LYS A 108 -6.53 3.65 15.44
C LYS A 108 -5.13 3.04 15.47
N ALA A 109 -4.59 2.62 14.33
CA ALA A 109 -3.22 2.13 14.24
C ALA A 109 -2.21 3.20 14.68
N HIS A 110 -2.44 4.45 14.28
CA HIS A 110 -1.58 5.58 14.66
C HIS A 110 -1.62 5.92 16.16
N LYS A 111 -2.66 5.50 16.90
CA LYS A 111 -2.68 5.61 18.37
C LYS A 111 -1.64 4.72 19.06
N LEU A 112 -1.15 3.70 18.36
CA LEU A 112 -0.13 2.76 18.83
C LEU A 112 1.29 3.18 18.42
N LEU A 113 1.45 4.33 17.76
CA LEU A 113 2.77 4.85 17.44
C LEU A 113 3.52 5.31 18.69
N PRO A 114 4.87 5.29 18.65
CA PRO A 114 5.70 6.00 19.61
C PRO A 114 5.28 7.48 19.76
N ASP A 115 5.43 8.02 20.96
CA ASP A 115 5.01 9.41 21.29
C ASP A 115 5.58 10.44 20.32
N GLN A 116 6.87 10.30 19.96
CA GLN A 116 7.55 11.17 19.00
C GLN A 116 6.80 11.28 17.67
N LEU A 117 6.32 10.15 17.12
CA LEU A 117 5.58 10.13 15.85
C LEU A 117 4.14 10.59 16.00
N ARG A 118 3.49 10.21 17.11
CA ARG A 118 2.11 10.60 17.38
C ARG A 118 1.97 12.12 17.54
N ASN A 119 2.91 12.76 18.25
CA ASN A 119 2.92 14.20 18.46
C ASN A 119 3.01 14.96 17.13
N VAL A 120 3.78 14.48 16.15
CA VAL A 120 3.87 15.08 14.81
C VAL A 120 2.50 15.14 14.12
N LEU A 121 1.70 14.06 14.18
CA LEU A 121 0.35 14.07 13.61
C LEU A 121 -0.59 15.04 14.34
N GLU A 122 -0.47 15.13 15.67
CA GLU A 122 -1.30 16.00 16.50
C GLU A 122 -0.98 17.48 16.27
N GLU A 123 0.30 17.84 16.21
CA GLU A 123 0.78 19.20 15.96
C GLU A 123 0.41 19.69 14.55
N GLU A 124 0.57 18.84 13.54
CA GLU A 124 0.19 19.15 12.15
C GLU A 124 -1.32 19.07 11.90
N GLY A 125 -2.10 18.50 12.84
CA GLY A 125 -3.53 18.24 12.66
C GLY A 125 -3.81 17.25 11.52
N ALA A 126 -2.88 16.34 11.25
CA ALA A 126 -2.90 15.39 10.15
C ALA A 126 -3.44 14.02 10.59
N ASN A 127 -4.09 13.32 9.66
CA ASN A 127 -4.62 11.96 9.89
C ASN A 127 -3.70 10.86 9.32
N VAL A 128 -2.76 11.24 8.48
CA VAL A 128 -1.80 10.39 7.76
C VAL A 128 -0.53 11.21 7.60
N PHE A 129 0.63 10.55 7.65
CA PHE A 129 1.91 11.23 7.49
C PHE A 129 2.13 11.66 6.04
N THR A 130 2.90 12.73 5.86
CA THR A 130 3.53 13.05 4.57
C THR A 130 4.99 12.62 4.58
N VAL A 131 5.59 12.46 3.40
CA VAL A 131 7.05 12.24 3.29
C VAL A 131 7.85 13.30 4.03
N LYS A 132 7.40 14.57 4.01
CA LYS A 132 8.06 15.68 4.72
C LYS A 132 8.08 15.46 6.24
N MET A 133 6.91 15.18 6.82
CA MET A 133 6.77 14.92 8.27
C MET A 133 7.68 13.76 8.70
N LEU A 134 7.70 12.68 7.92
CA LEU A 134 8.56 11.54 8.21
C LEU A 134 10.05 11.88 8.08
N SER A 135 10.46 12.63 7.06
CA SER A 135 11.86 13.01 6.89
C SER A 135 12.40 13.94 7.97
N GLU A 136 11.53 14.71 8.62
CA GLU A 136 11.89 15.60 9.74
C GLU A 136 11.92 14.84 11.08
N THR A 137 11.39 13.62 11.13
CA THR A 137 11.25 12.84 12.37
C THR A 137 12.07 11.56 12.41
N ILE A 138 12.24 10.89 11.26
CA ILE A 138 13.00 9.65 11.08
C ILE A 138 13.84 9.79 9.82
N GLU A 139 15.15 9.87 9.98
CA GLU A 139 16.08 10.13 8.88
C GLU A 139 16.54 8.85 8.17
N SER A 140 16.43 7.69 8.82
CA SER A 140 16.92 6.42 8.29
C SER A 140 16.01 5.22 8.62
N LEU A 141 16.13 4.15 7.82
CA LEU A 141 15.48 2.87 8.12
C LEU A 141 15.97 2.26 9.44
N HIS A 142 17.25 2.47 9.80
CA HIS A 142 17.78 1.99 11.07
C HIS A 142 17.12 2.68 12.27
N GLU A 143 16.86 3.98 12.15
CA GLU A 143 16.11 4.72 13.16
C GLU A 143 14.64 4.24 13.22
N LEU A 144 14.00 3.96 12.08
CA LEU A 144 12.67 3.35 12.04
C LEU A 144 12.62 1.99 12.76
N ASP A 145 13.66 1.17 12.60
CA ASP A 145 13.75 -0.16 13.22
C ASP A 145 13.91 -0.08 14.75
N THR A 146 14.40 1.05 15.26
CA THR A 146 14.78 1.22 16.67
C THR A 146 13.92 2.24 17.44
N VAL A 147 13.03 2.97 16.76
CA VAL A 147 12.21 4.01 17.38
C VAL A 147 11.07 3.40 18.22
N GLY A 148 11.17 3.55 19.53
CA GLY A 148 10.12 3.12 20.47
C GLY A 148 10.21 1.65 20.93
N GLN A 149 9.28 1.26 21.81
CA GLN A 149 9.19 -0.11 22.31
C GLN A 149 8.07 -0.86 21.56
N GLY A 150 8.47 -1.86 20.78
CA GLY A 150 7.55 -2.75 20.06
C GLY A 150 7.30 -2.36 18.60
N ASP A 151 6.59 -3.24 17.89
CA ASP A 151 6.31 -3.06 16.46
C ASP A 151 5.09 -2.15 16.24
N PHE A 152 5.17 -1.27 15.26
CA PHE A 152 4.08 -0.37 14.88
C PHE A 152 4.03 -0.20 13.36
N VAL A 153 2.93 0.39 12.88
CA VAL A 153 2.69 0.61 11.45
C VAL A 153 2.43 2.08 11.20
N ILE A 154 3.23 2.67 10.32
CA ILE A 154 3.05 4.02 9.80
C ILE A 154 2.23 3.93 8.51
N PHE A 155 1.31 4.87 8.32
CA PHE A 155 0.62 5.09 7.05
C PHE A 155 0.94 6.50 6.57
N PHE A 156 1.38 6.62 5.33
CA PHE A 156 1.86 7.88 4.79
C PHE A 156 1.51 8.04 3.31
N GLU A 157 1.30 9.28 2.89
CA GLU A 157 1.09 9.64 1.50
C GLU A 157 2.43 9.80 0.79
N PRO A 158 2.65 9.08 -0.33
CA PRO A 158 3.83 9.27 -1.15
C PRO A 158 3.82 10.64 -1.84
N PRO A 159 4.96 11.09 -2.38
CA PRO A 159 4.96 12.27 -3.23
C PRO A 159 4.09 11.99 -4.48
N SER A 160 3.56 13.05 -5.10
CA SER A 160 2.93 12.96 -6.42
C SER A 160 4.00 12.68 -7.48
N ILE A 161 4.46 11.42 -7.57
CA ILE A 161 5.49 10.97 -8.50
C ILE A 161 4.89 10.79 -9.90
N ASP A 162 3.64 10.32 -9.99
CA ASP A 162 2.96 10.09 -11.25
C ASP A 162 1.42 10.04 -11.13
N ASP A 163 0.76 9.94 -12.29
CA ASP A 163 -0.70 9.85 -12.40
C ASP A 163 -1.27 8.54 -11.84
N ARG A 164 -0.48 7.45 -11.81
CA ARG A 164 -0.93 6.15 -11.28
C ARG A 164 -1.25 6.25 -9.79
N ILE A 165 -0.37 6.87 -9.00
CA ILE A 165 -0.58 7.06 -7.56
C ILE A 165 -1.86 7.86 -7.32
N VAL A 166 -2.07 8.92 -8.09
CA VAL A 166 -3.26 9.78 -8.01
C VAL A 166 -4.53 9.01 -8.37
N ASN A 167 -4.54 8.29 -9.50
CA ASN A 167 -5.72 7.59 -10.00
C ASN A 167 -6.14 6.40 -9.14
N GLN A 168 -5.19 5.79 -8.43
CA GLN A 168 -5.48 4.69 -7.49
C GLN A 168 -5.96 5.19 -6.13
N PHE A 169 -5.94 6.51 -5.90
CA PHE A 169 -6.18 7.14 -4.61
C PHE A 169 -5.35 6.45 -3.52
N ALA A 170 -4.06 6.27 -3.83
CA ALA A 170 -3.16 5.35 -3.14
C ALA A 170 -2.33 6.05 -2.06
N PHE A 171 -1.94 5.27 -1.06
CA PHE A 171 -0.97 5.64 -0.04
C PHE A 171 -0.24 4.39 0.46
N PHE A 172 0.81 4.57 1.25
CA PHE A 172 1.65 3.48 1.71
C PHE A 172 1.50 3.23 3.20
N SER A 173 1.80 1.99 3.59
CA SER A 173 2.18 1.68 4.96
C SER A 173 3.57 1.10 5.03
N VAL A 174 4.22 1.28 6.18
CA VAL A 174 5.45 0.59 6.54
C VAL A 174 5.32 0.06 7.96
N ILE A 175 5.77 -1.17 8.17
CA ILE A 175 5.93 -1.73 9.51
C ILE A 175 7.35 -1.45 10.00
N SER A 176 7.51 -1.11 11.28
CA SER A 176 8.81 -0.76 11.84
C SER A 176 9.82 -1.91 11.73
N ASN A 177 9.37 -3.14 11.99
CA ASN A 177 10.21 -4.34 11.88
C ASN A 177 10.06 -5.02 10.51
N PRO A 178 11.12 -5.06 9.67
CA PRO A 178 11.07 -5.65 8.33
C PRO A 178 10.84 -7.16 8.33
N ASN A 179 11.04 -7.85 9.46
CA ASN A 179 10.80 -9.29 9.59
C ASN A 179 9.34 -9.63 9.92
N LEU A 180 8.54 -8.65 10.34
CA LEU A 180 7.18 -8.89 10.78
C LEU A 180 6.19 -8.72 9.63
N VAL A 181 5.48 -9.80 9.30
CA VAL A 181 4.40 -9.74 8.30
C VAL A 181 3.23 -8.94 8.86
N LEU A 182 2.71 -8.01 8.07
CA LEU A 182 1.71 -7.04 8.55
C LEU A 182 0.42 -7.69 9.06
N ASN A 183 -0.06 -8.78 8.45
CA ASN A 183 -1.26 -9.44 8.96
C ASN A 183 -1.04 -10.08 10.34
N THR A 184 0.17 -10.54 10.65
CA THR A 184 0.52 -11.05 12.00
C THR A 184 0.47 -9.94 13.05
N TRP A 185 0.92 -8.73 12.71
CA TRP A 185 0.76 -7.56 13.59
C TRP A 185 -0.72 -7.15 13.73
N LEU A 186 -1.52 -7.24 12.67
CA LEU A 186 -2.95 -6.96 12.74
C LEU A 186 -3.70 -7.98 13.60
N GLU A 187 -3.36 -9.26 13.52
CA GLU A 187 -3.97 -10.34 14.30
C GLU A 187 -3.80 -10.14 15.81
N SER A 188 -2.69 -9.54 16.28
CA SER A 188 -2.53 -9.13 17.68
C SER A 188 -3.34 -7.89 18.08
N HIS A 189 -3.93 -7.19 17.10
CA HIS A 189 -4.75 -5.99 17.29
C HIS A 189 -6.11 -6.07 16.56
N PRO A 190 -6.99 -7.03 16.92
CA PRO A 190 -8.19 -7.37 16.15
C PRO A 190 -9.22 -6.23 16.00
N HIS A 191 -9.14 -5.21 16.85
CA HIS A 191 -10.04 -4.05 16.83
C HIS A 191 -9.65 -2.98 15.78
N LEU A 192 -8.50 -3.15 15.11
CA LEU A 192 -7.99 -2.23 14.11
C LEU A 192 -8.47 -2.54 12.69
N TRP A 193 -8.84 -3.78 12.39
CA TRP A 193 -8.99 -4.22 11.01
C TRP A 193 -10.22 -5.09 10.78
N ARG A 194 -10.53 -5.31 9.49
CA ARG A 194 -11.55 -6.24 9.02
C ARG A 194 -11.05 -6.98 7.77
N LYS A 195 -11.41 -8.25 7.66
CA LYS A 195 -11.28 -9.06 6.44
C LYS A 195 -12.65 -9.14 5.78
N ILE A 196 -12.76 -8.77 4.51
CA ILE A 196 -13.96 -8.93 3.71
C ILE A 196 -13.63 -9.96 2.63
N ILE A 197 -14.23 -11.14 2.73
CA ILE A 197 -14.06 -12.20 1.73
C ILE A 197 -14.98 -11.91 0.54
N ILE A 198 -14.44 -12.04 -0.66
CA ILE A 198 -15.18 -11.96 -1.93
C ILE A 198 -15.28 -13.38 -2.46
N PRO A 199 -16.44 -14.03 -2.33
CA PRO A 199 -16.67 -15.35 -2.91
C PRO A 199 -16.37 -15.34 -4.41
N ARG A 200 -15.69 -16.39 -4.88
CA ARG A 200 -15.26 -16.52 -6.28
C ARG A 200 -16.39 -16.32 -7.28
N GLU A 201 -17.59 -16.78 -6.97
CA GLU A 201 -18.78 -16.69 -7.82
C GLU A 201 -19.22 -15.25 -8.09
N LEU A 202 -18.86 -14.31 -7.21
CA LEU A 202 -19.20 -12.89 -7.34
C LEU A 202 -18.15 -12.10 -8.13
N LYS A 203 -16.95 -12.64 -8.38
CA LYS A 203 -15.84 -11.88 -8.99
C LYS A 203 -16.20 -11.28 -10.35
N TRP A 204 -16.87 -12.05 -11.22
CA TRP A 204 -17.31 -11.56 -12.53
C TRP A 204 -18.36 -10.45 -12.41
N GLU A 205 -19.39 -10.64 -11.57
CA GLU A 205 -20.41 -9.61 -11.36
C GLU A 205 -19.79 -8.31 -10.81
N ILE A 206 -18.84 -8.43 -9.89
CA ILE A 206 -18.08 -7.31 -9.35
C ILE A 206 -17.31 -6.58 -10.46
N ARG A 207 -16.62 -7.29 -11.35
CA ARG A 207 -15.90 -6.66 -12.49
C ARG A 207 -16.84 -5.86 -13.36
N ASP A 208 -17.99 -6.41 -13.72
CA ASP A 208 -18.95 -5.73 -14.60
C ASP A 208 -19.49 -4.45 -13.93
N LYS A 209 -19.76 -4.49 -12.62
CA LYS A 209 -20.20 -3.31 -11.87
C LYS A 209 -19.09 -2.26 -11.72
N LEU A 210 -17.84 -2.68 -11.51
CA LEU A 210 -16.69 -1.76 -11.47
C LEU A 210 -16.48 -1.09 -12.82
N ASP A 211 -16.64 -1.82 -13.93
CA ASP A 211 -16.57 -1.29 -15.29
C ASP A 211 -17.66 -0.23 -15.52
N GLN A 212 -18.90 -0.49 -15.06
CA GLN A 212 -20.01 0.49 -15.10
C GLN A 212 -19.71 1.76 -14.27
N ALA A 213 -18.97 1.62 -13.18
CA ALA A 213 -18.51 2.73 -12.34
C ALA A 213 -17.21 3.40 -12.87
N ASN A 214 -16.71 3.00 -14.04
CA ASN A 214 -15.46 3.46 -14.65
C ASN A 214 -14.20 3.16 -13.81
N ILE A 215 -14.23 2.14 -12.95
CA ILE A 215 -13.10 1.69 -12.12
C ILE A 215 -12.39 0.55 -12.86
N THR A 216 -11.63 0.95 -13.87
CA THR A 216 -11.05 0.07 -14.89
C THR A 216 -9.54 0.19 -14.93
N GLU A 217 -8.85 -0.79 -15.52
CA GLU A 217 -7.39 -0.79 -15.67
C GLU A 217 -6.92 0.42 -16.46
N ARG A 218 -7.65 0.84 -17.50
CA ARG A 218 -7.34 2.04 -18.30
C ARG A 218 -7.38 3.35 -17.51
N VAL A 219 -8.14 3.39 -16.40
CA VAL A 219 -8.21 4.56 -15.51
C VAL A 219 -7.13 4.46 -14.43
N LEU A 220 -6.99 3.28 -13.82
CA LEU A 220 -6.05 3.05 -12.71
C LEU A 220 -4.57 2.95 -13.15
N PHE A 221 -4.33 2.63 -14.42
CA PHE A 221 -3.00 2.52 -15.02
C PHE A 221 -2.99 3.29 -16.35
N PRO A 222 -2.58 4.57 -16.34
CA PRO A 222 -2.52 5.37 -17.55
C PRO A 222 -1.61 4.77 -18.63
N GLY A 223 -1.96 5.01 -19.89
CA GLY A 223 -1.18 4.58 -21.04
C GLY A 223 -1.60 3.23 -21.65
N LEU A 224 -0.78 2.73 -22.58
CA LEU A 224 -1.12 1.56 -23.40
C LEU A 224 -1.14 0.25 -22.60
N ASP A 225 -0.38 0.14 -21.51
CA ASP A 225 -0.38 -1.05 -20.66
C ASP A 225 -1.76 -1.25 -19.98
N GLY A 226 -2.31 -0.21 -19.34
CA GLY A 226 -3.64 -0.28 -18.74
C GLY A 226 -4.75 -0.50 -19.75
N LEU A 227 -4.67 0.15 -20.93
CA LEU A 227 -5.62 -0.08 -22.03
C LEU A 227 -5.57 -1.54 -22.51
N SER A 228 -4.38 -2.08 -22.71
CA SER A 228 -4.19 -3.46 -23.18
C SER A 228 -4.72 -4.48 -22.18
N ARG A 229 -4.48 -4.27 -20.87
CA ARG A 229 -5.02 -5.12 -19.80
C ARG A 229 -6.54 -5.06 -19.75
N TRP A 230 -7.12 -3.86 -19.83
CA TRP A 230 -8.56 -3.68 -19.87
C TRP A 230 -9.18 -4.41 -21.06
N LEU A 231 -8.67 -4.20 -22.28
CA LEU A 231 -9.17 -4.88 -23.48
C LEU A 231 -9.06 -6.41 -23.35
N ARG A 232 -7.89 -6.92 -22.94
CA ARG A 232 -7.68 -8.37 -22.76
C ARG A 232 -8.74 -8.96 -21.84
N ARG A 233 -8.98 -8.36 -20.67
CA ARG A 233 -10.00 -8.84 -19.73
C ARG A 233 -11.42 -8.67 -20.26
N HIS A 234 -11.76 -7.49 -20.76
CA HIS A 234 -13.13 -7.15 -21.15
C HIS A 234 -13.68 -8.07 -22.24
N TYR A 235 -12.80 -8.54 -23.14
CA TYR A 235 -13.16 -9.48 -24.21
C TYR A 235 -12.84 -10.95 -23.86
N SER A 236 -12.38 -11.27 -22.64
CA SER A 236 -12.16 -12.66 -22.21
C SER A 236 -13.49 -13.32 -21.80
N PRO A 237 -13.78 -14.55 -22.27
CA PRO A 237 -14.99 -15.27 -21.87
C PRO A 237 -14.89 -15.78 -20.43
N LYS A 238 -16.05 -16.02 -19.80
CA LYS A 238 -16.22 -16.44 -18.38
C LYS A 238 -15.72 -17.88 -18.06
N GLY A 239 -14.78 -18.45 -18.82
CA GLY A 239 -14.48 -19.89 -18.74
C GLY A 239 -13.13 -20.33 -19.28
N ILE A 240 -12.12 -19.47 -19.21
CA ILE A 240 -10.71 -19.86 -19.35
C ILE A 240 -10.09 -19.87 -17.95
#